data_AF-A0A1B7K541-F1
#
_entry.id   AF-A0A1B7K541-F1
#
_cell.length_a   1.000
_cell.length_b   1.000
_cell.length_c   1.000
_cell.angle_alpha   90.00
_cell.angle_beta   90.00
_cell.angle_gamma   90.00
#
_symmetry.space_group_name_H-M   'P 1'
#
loop_
_entity.id
_entity.type
_entity.pdbx_description
1 polymer ?
#
loop_
_entity_poly.entity_id
_entity_poly.type
_entity_poly.pdbx_seq_one_letter_code
_entity_poly.pdbx_strand_id
1 'polypeptide(L)'
;MGSTPDELRFHYHNMAAILVAAKAYFQVYESLDVERENKPNYYYTVADFDDSRLYDNHFKTVIDGMFKLIFIEISCLFEKIKDTNNDTFSLHRFKSLLKDIGRDDLVALIEDKLRPHEEVVLFSLAKRNKTIAHRDVKAFCPDSKIFDKYNITINHIKRLLCDISEVFKHIHIELWKSPDYDIFSSDIIANSTDYVLCSLNTQLKIDT
;
A
#
# COMPACT_ATOMS: atom_id res chain seq x y z
N MET A 1 -28.40 9.24 -15.35
CA MET A 1 -27.95 10.48 -14.69
C MET A 1 -26.44 10.49 -14.83
N GLY A 2 -25.87 11.45 -15.57
CA GLY A 2 -24.42 11.52 -15.73
C GLY A 2 -23.74 11.91 -14.42
N SER A 3 -22.59 11.34 -14.13
CA SER A 3 -21.77 11.68 -12.96
C SER A 3 -21.37 13.15 -12.99
N THR A 4 -21.42 13.82 -11.84
CA THR A 4 -20.94 15.21 -11.76
C THR A 4 -19.41 15.23 -11.66
N PRO A 5 -18.73 16.27 -12.18
CA PRO A 5 -17.30 16.46 -11.97
C PRO A 5 -16.88 16.42 -10.48
N ASP A 6 -17.77 16.84 -9.59
CA ASP A 6 -17.57 16.81 -8.13
C ASP A 6 -17.60 15.37 -7.57
N GLU A 7 -18.48 14.50 -8.06
CA GLU A 7 -18.52 13.09 -7.67
C GLU A 7 -17.22 12.38 -8.08
N LEU A 8 -16.76 12.60 -9.32
CA LEU A 8 -15.51 12.03 -9.82
C LEU A 8 -14.31 12.49 -8.98
N ARG A 9 -14.25 13.80 -8.68
CA ARG A 9 -13.18 14.37 -7.86
C ARG A 9 -13.22 13.82 -6.44
N PHE A 10 -14.39 13.74 -5.82
CA PHE A 10 -14.55 13.17 -4.47
C PHE A 10 -14.10 11.70 -4.45
N HIS A 11 -14.52 10.90 -5.42
CA HIS A 11 -14.14 9.50 -5.54
C HIS A 11 -12.62 9.33 -5.71
N TYR A 12 -12.01 10.15 -6.57
CA TYR A 12 -10.56 10.18 -6.75
C TYR A 12 -9.79 10.48 -5.46
N HIS A 13 -10.22 11.50 -4.70
CA HIS A 13 -9.53 11.91 -3.47
C HIS A 13 -9.56 10.80 -2.41
N ASN A 14 -10.70 10.12 -2.26
CA ASN A 14 -10.81 9.01 -1.31
C ASN A 14 -9.95 7.81 -1.73
N MET A 15 -9.90 7.49 -3.03
CA MET A 15 -8.99 6.45 -3.53
C MET A 15 -7.52 6.82 -3.37
N ALA A 16 -7.17 8.10 -3.56
CA ALA A 16 -5.82 8.59 -3.33
C ALA A 16 -5.42 8.43 -1.85
N ALA A 17 -6.34 8.71 -0.92
CA ALA A 17 -6.11 8.50 0.51
C ALA A 17 -5.87 7.01 0.86
N ILE A 18 -6.62 6.09 0.25
CA ILE A 18 -6.40 4.64 0.39
C ILE A 18 -5.00 4.26 -0.12
N LEU A 19 -4.58 4.78 -1.29
CA LEU A 19 -3.25 4.53 -1.82
C LEU A 19 -2.14 5.08 -0.88
N VAL A 20 -2.35 6.27 -0.31
CA VAL A 20 -1.42 6.85 0.68
C VAL A 20 -1.28 5.96 1.89
N ALA A 21 -2.39 5.45 2.43
CA ALA A 21 -2.36 4.52 3.56
C ALA A 21 -1.58 3.24 3.22
N ALA A 22 -1.87 2.63 2.07
CA ALA A 22 -1.14 1.44 1.59
C ALA A 22 0.37 1.69 1.48
N LYS A 23 0.77 2.83 0.92
CA LYS A 23 2.18 3.25 0.80
C LYS A 23 2.82 3.46 2.18
N ALA A 24 2.13 4.13 3.10
CA ALA A 24 2.63 4.37 4.45
C ALA A 24 2.88 3.06 5.20
N TYR A 25 1.94 2.11 5.14
CA TYR A 25 2.12 0.79 5.73
C TYR A 25 3.27 0.02 5.09
N PHE A 26 3.43 0.10 3.77
CA PHE A 26 4.54 -0.51 3.05
C PHE A 26 5.89 0.07 3.47
N GLN A 27 5.99 1.39 3.67
CA GLN A 27 7.23 2.05 4.08
C GLN A 27 7.65 1.67 5.50
N VAL A 28 6.70 1.60 6.43
CA VAL A 28 6.99 1.13 7.79
C VAL A 28 7.40 -0.33 7.76
N TYR A 29 6.72 -1.17 6.97
CA TYR A 29 7.12 -2.57 6.76
C TYR A 29 8.56 -2.67 6.22
N GLU A 30 8.88 -1.98 5.12
CA GLU A 30 10.20 -2.07 4.47
C GLU A 30 11.32 -1.51 5.36
N SER A 31 11.04 -0.47 6.16
CA SER A 31 12.01 0.12 7.09
C SER A 31 12.31 -0.78 8.30
N LEU A 32 11.39 -1.67 8.67
CA LEU A 32 11.55 -2.60 9.79
C LEU A 32 12.00 -4.01 9.34
N ASP A 33 11.77 -4.40 8.08
CA ASP A 33 12.15 -5.71 7.50
C ASP A 33 13.62 -5.77 7.02
N VAL A 34 14.41 -4.71 7.26
CA VAL A 34 15.82 -4.57 6.81
C VAL A 34 16.75 -5.64 7.39
N GLU A 35 16.34 -6.38 8.40
CA GLU A 35 17.13 -7.47 9.00
C GLU A 35 17.28 -8.72 8.12
N ARG A 36 16.51 -8.89 7.03
CA ARG A 36 16.61 -10.10 6.19
C ARG A 36 17.78 -10.09 5.18
N GLU A 37 18.36 -8.94 4.87
CA GLU A 37 19.43 -8.82 3.87
C GLU A 37 20.77 -8.32 4.44
N ASN A 38 21.32 -8.95 5.50
CA ASN A 38 22.73 -8.80 5.91
C ASN A 38 23.33 -7.37 5.83
N LYS A 39 22.55 -6.31 6.08
CA LYS A 39 23.05 -4.94 6.04
C LYS A 39 23.81 -4.72 7.35
N PRO A 40 25.14 -4.47 7.32
CA PRO A 40 25.97 -4.59 8.51
C PRO A 40 25.74 -3.55 9.62
N ASN A 41 24.78 -2.65 9.51
CA ASN A 41 24.63 -1.55 10.45
C ASN A 41 23.17 -1.15 10.59
N TYR A 42 22.41 -1.91 11.38
CA TYR A 42 21.37 -1.28 12.18
C TYR A 42 21.67 -1.59 13.64
N TYR A 43 22.12 -0.55 14.34
CA TYR A 43 22.34 -0.52 15.77
C TYR A 43 20.99 -0.59 16.49
N TYR A 44 20.45 -1.79 16.62
CA TYR A 44 20.47 -2.37 17.94
C TYR A 44 21.54 -3.46 17.87
N THR A 45 22.73 -3.13 18.34
CA THR A 45 23.59 -4.14 18.95
C THR A 45 22.65 -4.98 19.83
N VAL A 46 22.41 -6.21 19.42
CA VAL A 46 21.72 -7.25 20.22
C VAL A 46 22.38 -7.41 21.60
N ALA A 47 23.54 -6.78 21.80
CA ALA A 47 24.24 -6.62 23.06
C ALA A 47 23.68 -5.52 24.01
N ASP A 48 22.95 -4.50 23.53
CA ASP A 48 22.48 -3.38 24.36
C ASP A 48 21.00 -3.48 24.78
N PHE A 49 20.25 -4.41 24.17
CA PHE A 49 18.97 -4.87 24.69
C PHE A 49 19.09 -6.35 24.99
N ASP A 50 19.45 -6.67 26.23
CA ASP A 50 19.35 -8.02 26.82
C ASP A 50 17.89 -8.56 26.83
N ASP A 51 16.96 -7.84 26.20
CA ASP A 51 15.57 -8.22 26.09
C ASP A 51 15.20 -8.53 24.64
N SER A 52 15.60 -9.73 24.19
CA SER A 52 15.07 -10.43 23.01
C SER A 52 13.54 -10.29 22.83
N ARG A 53 12.81 -10.05 23.93
CA ARG A 53 11.36 -9.80 23.95
C ARG A 53 10.94 -8.50 23.28
N LEU A 54 11.74 -7.43 23.27
CA LEU A 54 11.31 -6.16 22.68
C LEU A 54 11.29 -6.26 21.15
N TYR A 55 12.33 -6.86 20.57
CA TYR A 55 12.33 -7.22 19.15
C TYR A 55 11.23 -8.24 18.81
N ASP A 56 11.17 -9.35 19.57
CA ASP A 56 10.24 -10.44 19.26
C ASP A 56 8.76 -10.08 19.48
N ASN A 57 8.44 -9.24 20.47
CA ASN A 57 7.04 -8.91 20.80
C ASN A 57 6.59 -7.56 20.24
N HIS A 58 7.47 -6.58 20.07
CA HIS A 58 7.08 -5.26 19.57
C HIS A 58 7.28 -5.17 18.05
N PHE A 59 8.52 -5.30 17.57
CA PHE A 59 8.84 -5.08 16.15
C PHE A 59 8.21 -6.12 15.23
N LYS A 60 8.27 -7.42 15.57
CA LYS A 60 7.57 -8.46 14.78
C LYS A 60 6.06 -8.24 14.74
N THR A 61 5.45 -7.84 15.86
CA THR A 61 4.02 -7.53 15.91
C THR A 61 3.66 -6.35 15.00
N VAL A 62 4.49 -5.30 15.00
CA VAL A 62 4.31 -4.13 14.13
C VAL A 62 4.49 -4.52 12.66
N ILE A 63 5.55 -5.26 12.31
CA ILE A 63 5.80 -5.75 10.95
C ILE A 63 4.60 -6.58 10.45
N ASP A 64 4.14 -7.54 11.24
CA ASP A 64 2.97 -8.37 10.91
C ASP A 64 1.70 -7.53 10.75
N GLY A 65 1.52 -6.52 11.59
CA GLY A 65 0.40 -5.58 11.53
C GLY A 65 0.42 -4.75 10.24
N MET A 66 1.55 -4.11 9.95
CA MET A 66 1.75 -3.33 8.72
C MET A 66 1.54 -4.19 7.48
N PHE A 67 2.12 -5.39 7.48
CA PHE A 67 1.99 -6.33 6.38
C PHE A 67 0.52 -6.67 6.08
N LYS A 68 -0.30 -6.90 7.12
CA LYS A 68 -1.76 -7.12 6.97
C LYS A 68 -2.48 -5.89 6.42
N LEU A 69 -2.16 -4.71 6.94
CA LEU A 69 -2.81 -3.46 6.55
C LEU A 69 -2.55 -3.09 5.09
N ILE A 70 -1.35 -3.38 4.55
CA ILE A 70 -1.05 -3.20 3.12
C ILE A 70 -2.08 -3.93 2.24
N PHE A 71 -2.37 -5.20 2.52
CA PHE A 71 -3.31 -5.97 1.70
C PHE A 71 -4.76 -5.55 1.90
N ILE A 72 -5.11 -5.06 3.09
CA ILE A 72 -6.45 -4.52 3.34
C ILE A 72 -6.66 -3.29 2.45
N GLU A 73 -5.74 -2.33 2.47
CA GLU A 73 -5.85 -1.10 1.68
C GLU A 73 -5.79 -1.36 0.17
N ILE A 74 -4.87 -2.21 -0.29
CA ILE A 74 -4.82 -2.61 -1.70
C ILE A 74 -6.17 -3.23 -2.11
N SER A 75 -6.72 -4.12 -1.29
CA SER A 75 -7.99 -4.78 -1.59
C SER A 75 -9.16 -3.80 -1.71
N CYS A 76 -9.18 -2.73 -0.91
CA CYS A 76 -10.21 -1.68 -1.02
C CYS A 76 -10.21 -1.02 -2.41
N LEU A 77 -9.03 -0.78 -3.00
CA LEU A 77 -8.92 -0.21 -4.35
C LEU A 77 -9.49 -1.13 -5.44
N PHE A 78 -9.37 -2.45 -5.27
CA PHE A 78 -9.74 -3.44 -6.28
C PHE A 78 -11.04 -4.19 -5.99
N GLU A 79 -11.79 -3.76 -4.98
CA GLU A 79 -13.04 -4.40 -4.59
C GLU A 79 -14.05 -4.40 -5.76
N LYS A 80 -14.42 -5.61 -6.20
CA LYS A 80 -15.54 -5.80 -7.15
C LYS A 80 -16.83 -5.71 -6.34
N ILE A 81 -17.41 -4.52 -6.31
CA ILE A 81 -18.69 -4.29 -5.65
C ILE A 81 -19.76 -5.05 -6.45
N LYS A 82 -20.38 -6.06 -5.83
CA LYS A 82 -21.55 -6.76 -6.39
C LYS A 82 -22.88 -6.08 -6.07
N ASP A 83 -22.91 -5.15 -5.11
CA ASP A 83 -24.13 -4.54 -4.60
C ASP A 83 -24.13 -3.01 -4.67
N THR A 84 -25.33 -2.47 -4.83
CA THR A 84 -25.73 -1.07 -5.06
C THR A 84 -25.25 0.00 -4.06
N ASN A 85 -24.27 -0.26 -3.20
CA ASN A 85 -23.73 0.71 -2.26
C ASN A 85 -22.70 1.62 -2.96
N ASN A 86 -23.15 2.83 -3.30
CA ASN A 86 -22.33 3.91 -3.86
C ASN A 86 -21.19 4.40 -2.94
N ASP A 87 -21.11 3.90 -1.71
CA ASP A 87 -20.17 4.38 -0.68
C ASP A 87 -18.78 3.73 -0.74
N THR A 88 -18.50 2.88 -1.75
CA THR A 88 -17.21 2.18 -1.84
C THR A 88 -16.30 2.81 -2.89
N PHE A 89 -15.13 3.28 -2.44
CA PHE A 89 -14.15 3.97 -3.29
C PHE A 89 -13.21 2.98 -3.99
N SER A 90 -13.66 2.39 -5.09
CA SER A 90 -12.89 1.40 -5.86
C SER A 90 -12.55 1.85 -7.29
N LEU A 91 -11.53 1.22 -7.88
CA LEU A 91 -11.15 1.38 -9.30
C LEU A 91 -12.27 0.97 -10.23
N HIS A 92 -13.10 0.00 -9.83
CA HIS A 92 -14.24 -0.40 -10.64
C HIS A 92 -15.24 0.75 -10.81
N ARG A 93 -15.66 1.38 -9.70
CA ARG A 93 -16.57 2.52 -9.73
C ARG A 93 -15.91 3.73 -10.41
N PHE A 94 -14.65 4.01 -10.11
CA PHE A 94 -13.93 5.12 -10.72
C PHE A 94 -13.84 5.01 -12.25
N LYS A 95 -13.55 3.81 -12.77
CA LYS A 95 -13.58 3.56 -14.21
C LYS A 95 -14.96 3.81 -14.81
N SER A 96 -16.05 3.46 -14.12
CA SER A 96 -17.41 3.80 -14.57
C SER A 96 -17.62 5.31 -14.66
N LEU A 97 -17.23 6.05 -13.61
CA LEU A 97 -17.36 7.52 -13.58
C LEU A 97 -16.55 8.18 -14.71
N LEU A 98 -15.36 7.65 -15.03
CA LEU A 98 -14.55 8.13 -16.16
C LEU A 98 -15.25 7.89 -17.50
N LYS A 99 -15.87 6.72 -17.70
CA LYS A 99 -16.66 6.44 -18.92
C LYS A 99 -17.87 7.37 -19.04
N ASP A 100 -18.54 7.66 -17.93
CA ASP A 100 -19.71 8.53 -17.90
C ASP A 100 -19.38 9.98 -18.35
N ILE A 101 -18.12 10.40 -18.22
CA ILE A 101 -17.62 11.70 -18.72
C ILE A 101 -16.85 11.60 -20.05
N GLY A 102 -16.87 10.43 -20.71
CA GLY A 102 -16.22 10.22 -22.01
C GLY A 102 -14.69 10.10 -21.98
N ARG A 103 -14.11 9.70 -20.83
CA ARG A 103 -12.66 9.48 -20.66
C ARG A 103 -12.27 8.00 -20.73
N ASP A 104 -12.68 7.33 -21.81
CA ASP A 104 -12.29 5.95 -22.09
C ASP A 104 -10.77 5.78 -22.27
N ASP A 105 -10.07 6.84 -22.68
CA ASP A 105 -8.61 6.92 -22.76
C ASP A 105 -7.94 6.68 -21.39
N LEU A 106 -8.44 7.32 -20.34
CA LEU A 106 -7.92 7.15 -18.98
C LEU A 106 -8.27 5.77 -18.42
N VAL A 107 -9.40 5.21 -18.82
CA VAL A 107 -9.78 3.83 -18.46
C VAL A 107 -8.82 2.83 -19.07
N ALA A 108 -8.50 2.99 -20.37
CA ALA A 108 -7.52 2.15 -21.05
C ALA A 108 -6.13 2.24 -20.38
N LEU A 109 -5.71 3.45 -20.00
CA LEU A 109 -4.47 3.67 -19.25
C LEU A 109 -4.44 2.86 -17.94
N ILE A 110 -5.50 2.94 -17.13
CA ILE A 110 -5.61 2.17 -15.88
C ILE A 110 -5.49 0.67 -16.17
N GLU A 111 -6.22 0.17 -17.16
CA GLU A 111 -6.25 -1.26 -17.48
C GLU A 111 -4.91 -1.76 -18.01
N ASP A 112 -4.27 -1.01 -18.92
CA ASP A 112 -2.98 -1.39 -19.47
C ASP A 112 -1.87 -1.37 -18.42
N LYS A 113 -1.85 -0.36 -17.55
CA LYS A 113 -0.83 -0.27 -16.49
C LYS A 113 -1.01 -1.28 -15.37
N LEU A 114 -2.26 -1.63 -15.02
CA LEU A 114 -2.52 -2.52 -13.89
C LEU A 114 -2.68 -4.00 -14.29
N ARG A 115 -2.85 -4.32 -15.57
CA ARG A 115 -2.93 -5.70 -16.08
C ARG A 115 -1.77 -6.60 -15.62
N PRO A 116 -0.49 -6.16 -15.64
CA PRO A 116 0.61 -7.01 -15.18
C PRO A 116 0.55 -7.42 -13.70
N HIS A 117 -0.30 -6.76 -12.89
CA HIS A 117 -0.39 -6.98 -11.45
C HIS A 117 -1.60 -7.80 -11.02
N GLU A 118 -2.32 -8.42 -11.96
CA GLU A 118 -3.55 -9.18 -11.66
C GLU A 118 -3.34 -10.23 -10.55
N GLU A 119 -2.24 -10.97 -10.61
CA GLU A 119 -1.92 -11.98 -9.59
C GLU A 119 -1.71 -11.36 -8.19
N VAL A 120 -1.03 -10.21 -8.13
CA VAL A 120 -0.80 -9.46 -6.88
C VAL A 120 -2.09 -8.98 -6.27
N VAL A 121 -3.01 -8.50 -7.10
CA VAL A 121 -4.35 -8.06 -6.67
C VAL A 121 -5.17 -9.24 -6.16
N LEU A 122 -5.21 -10.36 -6.88
CA LEU A 122 -5.92 -11.57 -6.47
C LEU A 122 -5.40 -12.13 -5.14
N PHE A 123 -4.07 -12.12 -4.97
CA PHE A 123 -3.44 -12.49 -3.71
C PHE A 123 -3.82 -11.55 -2.57
N SER A 124 -3.82 -10.23 -2.82
CA SER A 124 -4.19 -9.22 -1.83
C SER A 124 -5.63 -9.44 -1.34
N LEU A 125 -6.57 -9.65 -2.28
CA LEU A 125 -7.97 -9.95 -1.97
C LEU A 125 -8.11 -11.25 -1.16
N ALA A 126 -7.38 -12.31 -1.55
CA ALA A 126 -7.38 -13.58 -0.83
C ALA A 126 -6.82 -13.44 0.60
N LYS A 127 -5.75 -12.66 0.77
CA LYS A 127 -5.14 -12.36 2.07
C LYS A 127 -6.09 -11.56 2.95
N ARG A 128 -6.69 -10.47 2.46
CA ARG A 128 -7.71 -9.69 3.20
C ARG A 128 -8.83 -10.60 3.70
N ASN A 129 -9.40 -11.42 2.82
CA ASN A 129 -10.51 -12.32 3.20
C ASN A 129 -10.10 -13.28 4.31
N LYS A 130 -8.86 -13.80 4.28
CA LYS A 130 -8.32 -14.63 5.36
C LYS A 130 -8.11 -13.85 6.67
N THR A 131 -7.60 -12.61 6.60
CA THR A 131 -7.43 -11.73 7.78
C THR A 131 -8.76 -11.50 8.47
N ILE A 132 -9.76 -11.09 7.70
CA ILE A 132 -11.09 -10.70 8.22
C ILE A 132 -11.86 -11.93 8.70
N ALA A 133 -11.91 -13.00 7.91
CA ALA A 133 -12.76 -14.16 8.21
C ALA A 133 -12.16 -15.11 9.24
N HIS A 134 -10.84 -15.28 9.27
CA HIS A 134 -10.21 -16.34 10.07
C HIS A 134 -9.37 -15.82 11.24
N ARG A 135 -9.17 -14.50 11.37
CA ARG A 135 -8.28 -13.87 12.39
C ARG A 135 -6.94 -14.61 12.52
N ASP A 136 -6.48 -15.19 11.42
CA ASP A 136 -5.43 -16.20 11.46
C ASP A 136 -4.09 -15.49 11.69
N VAL A 137 -3.61 -15.58 12.92
CA VAL A 137 -2.37 -14.97 13.40
C VAL A 137 -1.17 -15.47 12.58
N LYS A 138 -1.23 -16.68 12.02
CA LYS A 138 -0.11 -17.31 11.28
C LYS A 138 -0.19 -17.16 9.76
N ALA A 139 -1.29 -16.64 9.21
CA ALA A 139 -1.48 -16.56 7.75
C ALA A 139 -0.57 -15.55 7.03
N PHE A 140 0.19 -14.74 7.78
CA PHE A 140 0.93 -13.58 7.26
C PHE A 140 2.45 -13.67 7.39
N CYS A 141 2.97 -14.77 7.95
CA CYS A 141 4.42 -14.98 7.93
C CYS A 141 4.90 -15.01 6.46
N PRO A 142 6.03 -14.36 6.12
CA PRO A 142 6.67 -14.45 4.81
C PRO A 142 6.90 -15.91 4.36
N ASP A 143 7.02 -16.83 5.32
CA ASP A 143 7.20 -18.27 5.10
C ASP A 143 5.85 -19.02 4.93
N SER A 144 4.74 -18.30 4.78
CA SER A 144 3.44 -18.93 4.56
C SER A 144 3.39 -19.52 3.14
N LYS A 145 2.99 -20.81 3.05
CA LYS A 145 2.71 -21.57 1.80
C LYS A 145 1.81 -20.84 0.77
N ILE A 146 1.24 -19.70 1.13
CA ILE A 146 0.41 -18.84 0.27
C ILE A 146 1.31 -18.00 -0.65
N PHE A 147 2.51 -17.59 -0.23
CA PHE A 147 3.49 -16.96 -1.11
C PHE A 147 3.94 -17.93 -2.21
N ASP A 148 4.22 -19.19 -1.85
CA ASP A 148 4.56 -20.25 -2.81
C ASP A 148 3.44 -20.50 -3.82
N LYS A 149 2.17 -20.37 -3.40
CA LYS A 149 1.02 -20.59 -4.28
C LYS A 149 0.89 -19.53 -5.39
N TYR A 150 1.27 -18.28 -5.11
CA TYR A 150 1.11 -17.16 -6.04
C TYR A 150 2.43 -16.62 -6.59
N ASN A 151 3.58 -17.11 -6.14
CA ASN A 151 4.93 -16.63 -6.51
C ASN A 151 5.09 -15.10 -6.42
N ILE A 152 4.44 -14.48 -5.43
CA ILE A 152 4.47 -13.03 -5.22
C ILE A 152 5.60 -12.67 -4.26
N THR A 153 6.28 -11.56 -4.53
CA THR A 153 7.34 -11.03 -3.67
C THR A 153 6.96 -9.63 -3.19
N ILE A 154 7.66 -9.13 -2.17
CA ILE A 154 7.49 -7.74 -1.71
C ILE A 154 7.77 -6.73 -2.83
N ASN A 155 8.69 -7.07 -3.74
CA ASN A 155 8.99 -6.26 -4.93
C ASN A 155 7.81 -6.15 -5.89
N HIS A 156 6.96 -7.19 -5.99
CA HIS A 156 5.74 -7.09 -6.79
C HIS A 156 4.72 -6.13 -6.16
N ILE A 157 4.61 -6.12 -4.83
CA ILE A 157 3.75 -5.16 -4.10
C ILE A 157 4.27 -3.74 -4.29
N LYS A 158 5.59 -3.52 -4.15
CA LYS A 158 6.26 -2.24 -4.41
C LYS A 158 5.93 -1.70 -5.81
N ARG A 159 6.11 -2.55 -6.84
CA ARG A 159 5.80 -2.19 -8.23
C ARG A 159 4.32 -1.84 -8.43
N LEU A 160 3.41 -2.60 -7.84
CA LEU A 160 1.97 -2.30 -7.88
C LEU A 160 1.68 -0.90 -7.30
N LEU A 161 2.21 -0.58 -6.11
CA LEU A 161 2.00 0.73 -5.47
C LEU A 161 2.61 1.88 -6.29
N CYS A 162 3.77 1.66 -6.92
CA CYS A 162 4.38 2.62 -7.84
C CYS A 162 3.48 2.85 -9.07
N ASP A 163 3.06 1.79 -9.76
CA ASP A 163 2.27 1.91 -10.99
C ASP A 163 0.88 2.52 -10.71
N ILE A 164 0.23 2.21 -9.58
CA ILE A 164 -1.02 2.89 -9.18
C ILE A 164 -0.74 4.38 -8.94
N SER A 165 0.38 4.73 -8.29
CA SER A 165 0.74 6.15 -8.05
C SER A 165 0.95 6.91 -9.35
N GLU A 166 1.65 6.31 -10.32
CA GLU A 166 1.86 6.89 -11.65
C GLU A 166 0.54 7.12 -12.39
N VAL A 167 -0.34 6.11 -12.38
CA VAL A 167 -1.67 6.20 -13.00
C VAL A 167 -2.49 7.32 -12.38
N PHE A 168 -2.54 7.40 -11.05
CA PHE A 168 -3.29 8.45 -10.35
C PHE A 168 -2.72 9.84 -10.65
N LYS A 169 -1.40 10.00 -10.60
CA LYS A 169 -0.72 11.24 -10.97
C LYS A 169 -1.09 11.68 -12.39
N HIS A 170 -1.04 10.75 -13.36
CA HIS A 170 -1.41 11.03 -14.74
C HIS A 170 -2.86 11.50 -14.85
N ILE A 171 -3.78 10.74 -14.26
CA ILE A 171 -5.21 11.07 -14.24
C ILE A 171 -5.45 12.44 -13.60
N HIS A 172 -4.72 12.77 -12.52
CA HIS A 172 -4.86 14.05 -11.85
C HIS A 172 -4.51 15.24 -12.75
N ILE A 173 -3.36 15.14 -13.41
CA ILE A 173 -2.88 16.15 -14.35
C ILE A 173 -3.88 16.31 -15.50
N GLU A 174 -4.34 15.19 -16.06
CA GLU A 174 -5.27 15.17 -17.19
C GLU A 174 -6.65 15.74 -16.87
N LEU A 175 -7.18 15.48 -15.67
CA LEU A 175 -8.53 15.92 -15.29
C LEU A 175 -8.57 17.33 -14.68
N TRP A 176 -7.54 17.71 -13.92
CA TRP A 176 -7.57 18.95 -13.13
C TRP A 176 -6.45 19.94 -13.46
N LYS A 177 -5.56 19.62 -14.42
CA LYS A 177 -4.49 20.50 -14.92
C LYS A 177 -3.62 21.12 -13.82
N SER A 178 -3.51 20.42 -12.69
CA SER A 178 -2.74 20.84 -11.53
C SER A 178 -1.56 19.90 -11.35
N PRO A 179 -0.31 20.36 -11.52
CA PRO A 179 0.87 19.52 -11.30
C PRO A 179 1.15 19.29 -9.81
N ASP A 180 0.61 20.14 -8.92
CA ASP A 180 0.97 20.23 -7.50
C ASP A 180 0.27 19.20 -6.59
N TYR A 181 0.00 18.00 -7.10
CA TYR A 181 -0.54 16.93 -6.26
C TYR A 181 0.60 16.09 -5.65
N ASP A 182 1.23 16.68 -4.64
CA ASP A 182 2.41 16.15 -3.92
C ASP A 182 2.20 14.76 -3.28
N ILE A 183 0.96 14.30 -3.20
CA ILE A 183 0.61 12.94 -2.75
C ILE A 183 1.28 11.85 -3.62
N PHE A 184 1.61 12.16 -4.89
CA PHE A 184 2.23 11.22 -5.83
C PHE A 184 3.63 11.65 -6.30
N SER A 185 4.18 12.76 -5.79
CA SER A 185 5.42 13.35 -6.31
C SER A 185 6.68 12.66 -5.79
N SER A 186 6.55 11.69 -4.91
CA SER A 186 7.71 11.18 -4.19
C SER A 186 8.08 9.74 -4.52
N ASP A 187 9.39 9.59 -4.70
CA ASP A 187 10.15 8.38 -4.42
C ASP A 187 10.14 8.05 -2.92
N ILE A 188 9.04 8.29 -2.17
CA ILE A 188 9.01 8.13 -0.70
C ILE A 188 9.50 6.72 -0.31
N ILE A 189 9.33 5.69 -1.14
CA ILE A 189 9.85 4.34 -0.86
C ILE A 189 11.41 4.31 -0.78
N ALA A 190 12.12 5.21 -1.47
CA ALA A 190 13.58 5.31 -1.39
C ALA A 190 14.07 6.24 -0.26
N ASN A 191 13.30 7.27 0.12
CA ASN A 191 13.74 8.29 1.09
C ASN A 191 13.12 8.16 2.49
N SER A 192 11.96 7.52 2.65
CA SER A 192 11.28 7.47 3.95
C SER A 192 11.92 6.54 4.94
N THR A 193 12.64 5.53 4.48
CA THR A 193 13.43 4.65 5.35
C THR A 193 14.45 5.48 6.12
N ASP A 194 15.27 6.30 5.45
CA ASP A 194 16.24 7.14 6.15
C ASP A 194 15.59 8.15 7.11
N TYR A 195 14.45 8.73 6.76
CA TYR A 195 13.72 9.67 7.62
C TYR A 195 13.05 9.01 8.84
N VAL A 196 12.41 7.85 8.67
CA VAL A 196 11.83 7.08 9.77
C VAL A 196 12.93 6.56 10.68
N LEU A 197 14.05 6.12 10.13
CA LEU A 197 15.20 5.68 10.90
C LEU A 197 15.87 6.85 11.65
N CYS A 198 15.94 8.04 11.06
CA CYS A 198 16.40 9.25 11.75
C CYS A 198 15.46 9.66 12.89
N SER A 199 14.15 9.58 12.68
CA SER A 199 13.15 9.98 13.70
C SER A 199 13.10 9.01 14.88
N LEU A 200 13.30 7.71 14.64
CA LEU A 200 13.47 6.69 15.69
C LEU A 200 14.78 6.91 16.48
N ASN A 201 15.84 7.40 15.85
CA ASN A 201 17.11 7.71 16.51
C ASN A 201 17.12 9.03 17.30
N THR A 202 16.20 9.96 17.02
CA THR A 202 16.19 11.28 17.68
C THR A 202 15.74 11.30 19.15
N GLN A 203 15.22 10.19 19.72
CA GLN A 203 14.72 10.16 21.10
C GLN A 203 15.69 9.57 22.16
N LEU A 204 16.92 9.19 21.80
CA LEU A 204 17.90 8.65 22.76
C LEU A 204 18.92 9.69 23.27
N LYS A 205 18.50 10.95 23.42
CA LYS A 205 19.16 11.86 24.37
C LYS A 205 18.36 11.86 25.67
N ILE A 206 18.53 10.79 26.44
CA ILE A 206 18.28 10.87 27.87
C ILE A 206 19.51 11.59 28.42
N ASP A 207 19.32 12.84 28.83
CA ASP A 207 20.35 13.62 29.51
C ASP A 207 20.82 12.82 30.74
N THR A 208 22.07 12.35 30.71
CA THR A 208 22.82 11.85 31.88
C THR A 208 23.27 12.99 32.76
#